data_AF-A0A1I8BHG7-F1
#
_entry.id   AF-A0A1I8BHG7-F1
#
_cell.length_a   1.000
_cell.length_b   1.000
_cell.length_c   1.000
_cell.angle_alpha   90.00
_cell.angle_beta   90.00
_cell.angle_gamma   90.00
#
_symmetry.space_group_name_H-M   'P 1'
#
loop_
_entity.id
_entity.type
_entity.pdbx_description
1 polymer ?
#
loop_
_entity_poly.entity_id
_entity_poly.type
_entity_poly.pdbx_seq_one_letter_code
_entity_poly.pdbx_strand_id
1 'polypeptide(L)'
;MDIYSNPQTEEAAIEFLQSKNILPTNKVCVNGHQMKLSIGKQVRWRCCKSNCRSEVSMRVGNWLEGSRLPYVTIVRFIYAWAFEMTSGEFCERELKIDPTTTTVDWNNYLRCICVDHVFA
;
A
#
# COMPACT_ATOMS: atom_id res chain seq x y z
N MET A 1 4.00 16.07 -8.33
CA MET A 1 3.70 14.75 -8.91
C MET A 1 2.63 15.00 -9.94
N ASP A 2 2.85 14.63 -11.19
CA ASP A 2 1.79 14.57 -12.20
C ASP A 2 1.32 13.12 -12.33
N ILE A 3 0.16 12.89 -12.96
CA ILE A 3 -0.40 11.55 -13.11
C ILE A 3 0.54 10.59 -13.87
N TYR A 4 1.42 11.14 -14.70
CA TYR A 4 2.37 10.39 -15.54
C TYR A 4 3.61 9.93 -14.75
N SER A 5 3.95 10.63 -13.67
CA SER A 5 5.00 10.25 -12.72
C SER A 5 4.56 9.17 -11.73
N ASN A 6 3.28 8.76 -11.75
CA ASN A 6 2.81 7.68 -10.90
C ASN A 6 3.46 6.34 -11.30
N PRO A 7 3.75 5.47 -10.32
CA PRO A 7 4.26 4.13 -10.57
C PRO A 7 3.38 3.35 -11.56
N GLN A 8 4.06 2.63 -12.46
CA GLN A 8 3.42 1.77 -13.47
C GLN A 8 3.49 0.29 -13.11
N THR A 9 4.38 -0.09 -12.19
CA THR A 9 4.57 -1.47 -11.73
C THR A 9 4.42 -1.58 -10.21
N GLU A 10 4.08 -2.77 -9.73
CA GLU A 10 3.94 -3.03 -8.29
C GLU A 10 5.26 -2.78 -7.55
N GLU A 11 6.38 -3.15 -8.14
CA GLU A 11 7.73 -2.88 -7.62
C GLU A 11 7.97 -1.39 -7.42
N ALA A 12 7.72 -0.58 -8.45
CA ALA A 12 7.90 0.87 -8.39
C ALA A 12 6.94 1.51 -7.38
N ALA A 13 5.72 0.98 -7.24
CA ALA A 13 4.77 1.45 -6.25
C ALA A 13 5.21 1.14 -4.81
N ILE A 14 5.76 -0.06 -4.58
CA ILE A 14 6.32 -0.44 -3.28
C ILE A 14 7.51 0.45 -2.94
N GLU A 15 8.45 0.64 -3.86
CA GLU A 15 9.62 1.52 -3.67
C GLU A 15 9.18 2.97 -3.38
N PHE A 16 8.18 3.46 -4.11
CA PHE A 16 7.61 4.78 -3.86
C PHE A 16 7.02 4.89 -2.45
N LEU A 17 6.19 3.93 -2.03
CA LEU A 17 5.59 3.91 -0.69
C LEU A 17 6.65 3.75 0.43
N GLN A 18 7.73 3.01 0.16
CA GLN A 18 8.89 2.91 1.05
C GLN A 18 9.61 4.26 1.17
N SER A 19 9.80 5.00 0.07
CA SER A 19 10.41 6.34 0.10
C SER A 19 9.61 7.35 0.91
N LYS A 20 8.30 7.10 1.11
CA LYS A 20 7.39 7.92 1.92
C LYS A 20 7.20 7.39 3.35
N ASN A 21 7.96 6.37 3.75
CA ASN A 21 7.85 5.70 5.05
C ASN A 21 6.47 5.10 5.36
N ILE A 22 5.62 4.88 4.35
CA ILE A 22 4.33 4.19 4.52
C ILE A 22 4.57 2.68 4.63
N LEU A 23 5.51 2.18 3.83
CA LEU A 23 5.93 0.79 3.84
C LEU A 23 7.33 0.65 4.45
N PRO A 24 7.59 -0.41 5.25
CA PRO A 24 8.90 -0.64 5.83
C PRO A 24 9.93 -1.01 4.75
N THR A 25 11.17 -0.54 4.89
CA THR A 25 12.30 -0.91 4.01
C THR A 25 13.06 -2.13 4.53
N ASN A 26 12.91 -2.46 5.81
CA ASN A 26 13.51 -3.61 6.46
C ASN A 26 12.50 -4.27 7.41
N LYS A 27 12.75 -5.54 7.73
CA LYS A 27 11.94 -6.29 8.70
C LYS A 27 12.79 -7.34 9.38
N VAL A 28 12.56 -7.50 10.68
CA VAL A 28 13.18 -8.53 11.52
C VAL A 28 12.10 -9.51 11.96
N CYS A 29 12.41 -10.81 11.91
CA CYS A 29 11.46 -11.83 12.39
C CYS A 29 11.44 -11.90 13.92
N VAL A 30 10.49 -12.67 14.47
CA VAL A 30 10.37 -12.90 15.93
C VAL A 30 11.62 -13.48 16.58
N ASN A 31 12.48 -14.15 15.80
CA ASN A 31 13.76 -14.72 16.26
C ASN A 31 14.96 -13.78 16.06
N GLY A 32 14.74 -12.50 15.71
CA GLY A 32 15.82 -11.52 15.55
C GLY A 32 16.58 -11.58 14.21
N HIS A 33 16.15 -12.39 13.25
CA HIS A 33 16.81 -12.49 11.94
C HIS A 33 16.30 -11.44 10.94
N GLN A 34 17.22 -10.88 10.15
CA GLN A 34 16.88 -10.04 9.01
C GLN A 34 16.08 -10.84 7.97
N MET A 35 15.00 -10.23 7.46
CA MET A 35 14.13 -10.82 6.45
C MET A 35 14.40 -10.20 5.08
N LYS A 36 14.18 -10.98 4.02
CA LYS A 36 14.24 -10.51 2.64
C LYS A 36 12.83 -10.27 2.11
N LEU A 37 12.64 -9.15 1.42
CA LEU A 37 11.40 -8.88 0.70
C LEU A 37 11.31 -9.79 -0.54
N SER A 38 10.20 -10.50 -0.67
CA SER A 38 9.85 -11.29 -1.84
C SER A 38 8.69 -10.60 -2.54
N ILE A 39 8.92 -10.17 -3.77
CA ILE A 39 7.89 -9.64 -4.67
C ILE A 39 7.52 -10.75 -5.66
N GLY A 40 6.23 -11.01 -5.80
CA GLY A 40 5.66 -12.09 -6.62
C GLY A 40 4.15 -12.00 -6.52
N LYS A 41 3.43 -13.13 -6.60
CA LYS A 41 1.96 -13.14 -6.41
C LYS A 41 1.51 -12.49 -5.10
N GLN A 42 2.34 -12.59 -4.06
CA GLN A 42 2.14 -11.93 -2.78
C GLN A 42 3.44 -11.26 -2.37
N VAL A 43 3.33 -10.03 -1.87
CA VAL A 43 4.45 -9.25 -1.38
C VAL A 43 4.61 -9.53 0.12
N ARG A 44 5.70 -10.21 0.48
CA ARG A 44 5.95 -10.68 1.85
C ARG A 44 7.41 -10.61 2.23
N TRP A 45 7.65 -10.40 3.52
CA TRP A 45 8.93 -10.62 4.14
C TRP A 45 9.11 -12.10 4.44
N ARG A 46 10.26 -12.66 4.07
CA ARG A 46 10.62 -14.05 4.38
C ARG A 46 11.96 -14.10 5.10
N CYS A 47 12.03 -14.85 6.20
CA CYS A 47 13.31 -15.17 6.82
C CYS A 47 14.08 -16.19 5.95
N CYS A 48 15.36 -15.94 5.68
CA CYS A 48 16.17 -16.81 4.82
C CYS A 48 16.85 -17.97 5.58
N LYS A 49 16.75 -18.03 6.90
CA LYS A 49 17.36 -19.10 7.69
C LYS A 49 16.53 -20.38 7.57
N SER A 50 17.18 -21.51 7.24
CA SER A 50 16.50 -22.79 7.01
C SER A 50 15.67 -23.29 8.20
N ASN A 51 16.12 -22.98 9.42
CA ASN A 51 15.43 -23.28 10.67
C ASN A 51 14.33 -22.26 11.05
N CYS A 52 14.23 -21.14 10.35
CA CYS A 52 13.28 -20.07 10.62
C CYS A 52 12.39 -19.85 9.40
N ARG A 53 11.22 -20.49 9.37
CA ARG A 53 10.26 -20.40 8.25
C ARG A 53 9.28 -19.24 8.38
N SER A 54 9.59 -18.25 9.22
CA SER A 54 8.73 -17.10 9.44
C SER A 54 8.56 -16.29 8.16
N GLU A 55 7.31 -15.97 7.84
CA GLU A 55 6.93 -15.05 6.80
C GLU A 55 5.86 -14.09 7.31
N VAL A 56 5.89 -12.85 6.82
CA VAL A 56 4.97 -11.79 7.23
C VAL A 56 4.58 -10.99 5.99
N SER A 57 3.28 -10.72 5.83
CA SER A 57 2.81 -9.86 4.74
C SER A 57 3.41 -8.45 4.88
N MET A 58 3.74 -7.83 3.75
CA MET A 58 4.25 -6.46 3.70
C MET A 58 3.27 -5.42 4.27
N ARG A 59 1.98 -5.77 4.35
CA ARG A 59 0.89 -4.89 4.80
C ARG A 59 0.66 -4.90 6.31
N VAL A 60 1.27 -5.81 7.06
CA VAL A 60 1.01 -5.95 8.49
C VAL A 60 1.61 -4.78 9.26
N GLY A 61 0.80 -4.15 10.13
CA GLY A 61 1.21 -3.07 11.01
C GLY A 61 1.52 -1.75 10.29
N ASN A 62 0.85 -1.48 9.16
CA ASN A 62 0.91 -0.20 8.47
C ASN A 62 -0.45 0.15 7.84
N TRP A 63 -0.54 1.29 7.16
CA TRP A 63 -1.80 1.82 6.60
C TRP A 63 -2.47 0.88 5.60
N LEU A 64 -1.72 -0.07 5.04
CA LEU A 64 -2.23 -0.94 3.99
C LEU A 64 -2.74 -2.28 4.54
N GLU A 65 -2.77 -2.44 5.87
CA GLU A 65 -3.27 -3.62 6.55
C GLU A 65 -4.73 -3.91 6.17
N GLY A 66 -5.06 -5.18 5.91
CA GLY A 66 -6.39 -5.60 5.47
C GLY A 66 -6.73 -5.29 4.00
N SER A 67 -6.06 -4.32 3.36
CA SER A 67 -6.31 -3.99 1.95
C SER A 67 -5.83 -5.08 1.00
N ARG A 68 -6.66 -5.35 -0.01
CA ARG A 68 -6.36 -6.25 -1.15
C ARG A 68 -6.05 -5.50 -2.44
N LEU A 69 -6.09 -4.16 -2.43
CA LEU A 69 -5.81 -3.37 -3.62
C LEU A 69 -4.33 -3.49 -4.03
N PRO A 70 -4.00 -3.60 -5.33
CA PRO A 70 -2.63 -3.51 -5.81
C PRO A 70 -1.95 -2.23 -5.32
N TYR A 71 -0.63 -2.27 -5.08
CA TYR A 71 0.11 -1.09 -4.59
C TYR A 71 0.07 0.05 -5.62
N VAL A 72 0.12 -0.26 -6.92
CA VAL A 72 -0.05 0.74 -7.99
C VAL A 72 -1.40 1.44 -7.87
N THR A 73 -2.47 0.67 -7.68
CA THR A 73 -3.82 1.21 -7.53
C THR A 73 -3.92 2.12 -6.31
N ILE A 74 -3.30 1.73 -5.19
CA ILE A 74 -3.28 2.53 -3.95
C ILE A 74 -2.60 3.88 -4.18
N VAL A 75 -1.41 3.89 -4.80
CA VAL A 75 -0.68 5.14 -5.08
C VAL A 75 -1.50 6.05 -6.00
N ARG A 76 -2.10 5.50 -7.05
CA ARG A 76 -2.96 6.26 -7.98
C ARG A 76 -4.22 6.77 -7.30
N PHE A 77 -4.82 5.98 -6.41
CA PHE A 77 -5.98 6.41 -5.63
C PHE A 77 -5.63 7.58 -4.72
N ILE A 78 -4.53 7.50 -3.96
CA ILE A 78 -4.07 8.59 -3.08
C ILE A 78 -3.81 9.85 -3.90
N TYR A 79 -3.17 9.73 -5.07
CA TYR A 79 -2.99 10.85 -5.98
C TYR A 79 -4.35 11.44 -6.39
N ALA A 80 -5.26 10.65 -6.94
CA ALA A 80 -6.56 11.14 -7.39
C ALA A 80 -7.37 11.78 -6.25
N TRP A 81 -7.28 11.21 -5.04
CA TRP A 81 -7.93 11.71 -3.84
C TRP A 81 -7.45 13.11 -3.46
N ALA A 82 -6.14 13.34 -3.51
CA ALA A 82 -5.53 14.64 -3.21
C ALA A 82 -5.97 15.76 -4.17
N PHE A 83 -6.48 15.41 -5.35
CA PHE A 83 -7.02 16.34 -6.35
C PHE A 83 -8.55 16.27 -6.46
N GLU A 84 -9.22 15.65 -5.49
CA GLU A 84 -10.69 15.53 -5.43
C GLU A 84 -11.31 14.82 -6.66
N MET A 85 -10.55 13.93 -7.30
CA MET A 85 -10.99 13.22 -8.52
C MET A 85 -11.61 11.84 -8.25
N THR A 86 -11.77 11.42 -6.99
CA THR A 86 -12.21 10.06 -6.61
C THR A 86 -13.73 9.87 -6.61
N SER A 87 -14.40 10.31 -7.67
CA SER A 87 -15.79 9.93 -7.91
C SER A 87 -15.90 8.44 -8.21
N GLY A 88 -17.06 7.82 -7.94
CA GLY A 88 -17.28 6.40 -8.24
C GLY A 88 -16.99 6.08 -9.71
N GLU A 89 -17.53 6.88 -10.63
CA GLU A 89 -17.30 6.71 -12.08
C GLU A 89 -15.82 6.80 -12.46
N PHE A 90 -15.08 7.77 -11.89
CA PHE A 90 -13.64 7.90 -12.13
C PHE A 90 -12.88 6.67 -11.63
N CYS A 91 -13.16 6.22 -10.40
CA CYS A 91 -12.48 5.09 -9.79
C CYS A 91 -12.78 3.76 -10.52
N GLU A 92 -14.01 3.56 -10.97
CA GLU A 92 -14.37 2.40 -11.80
C GLU A 92 -13.66 2.43 -13.15
N ARG A 93 -13.67 3.58 -13.83
CA ARG A 93 -13.11 3.71 -15.18
C ARG A 93 -11.58 3.68 -15.19
N GLU A 94 -10.94 4.47 -14.35
CA GLU A 94 -9.48 4.70 -14.37
C GLU A 94 -8.71 3.72 -13.48
N LEU A 95 -9.27 3.37 -12.31
CA LEU A 95 -8.58 2.53 -11.32
C LEU A 95 -9.07 1.09 -11.30
N LYS A 96 -10.16 0.78 -12.00
CA LYS A 96 -10.78 -0.56 -12.07
C LYS A 96 -11.13 -1.12 -10.69
N ILE A 97 -11.57 -0.25 -9.79
CA ILE A 97 -12.03 -0.62 -8.44
C ILE A 97 -13.53 -0.43 -8.32
N ASP A 98 -14.15 -1.12 -7.36
CA ASP A 98 -15.58 -1.02 -7.14
C ASP A 98 -15.99 0.41 -6.72
N PRO A 99 -16.94 1.04 -7.43
CA PRO A 99 -17.33 2.43 -7.18
C PRO A 99 -18.17 2.61 -5.91
N THR A 100 -18.80 1.54 -5.41
CA THR A 100 -19.84 1.63 -4.37
C THR A 100 -19.31 1.39 -2.95
N THR A 101 -18.42 0.41 -2.81
CA THR A 101 -17.84 -0.04 -1.54
C THR A 101 -16.39 0.39 -1.45
N THR A 102 -15.55 -0.11 -2.36
CA THR A 102 -14.10 0.09 -2.26
C THR A 102 -13.71 1.56 -2.37
N THR A 103 -14.32 2.30 -3.30
CA THR A 103 -14.06 3.74 -3.48
C THR A 103 -14.51 4.54 -2.25
N VAL A 104 -15.68 4.26 -1.70
CA VAL A 104 -16.22 4.95 -0.52
C VAL A 104 -15.37 4.66 0.72
N ASP A 105 -15.01 3.40 0.94
CA ASP A 105 -14.17 2.95 2.05
C ASP A 105 -12.81 3.65 2.02
N TRP A 106 -12.15 3.69 0.86
CA TRP A 106 -10.85 4.35 0.70
C TRP A 106 -10.93 5.87 0.85
N ASN A 107 -11.98 6.51 0.32
CA ASN A 107 -12.23 7.92 0.54
C ASN A 107 -12.36 8.26 2.03
N ASN A 108 -13.10 7.46 2.79
CA ASN A 108 -13.28 7.64 4.23
C ASN A 108 -12.00 7.32 5.01
N TYR A 109 -11.29 6.25 4.62
CA TYR A 109 -10.05 5.84 5.25
C TYR A 109 -8.97 6.93 5.17
N LEU A 110 -8.77 7.54 4.00
CA LEU A 110 -7.81 8.64 3.83
C LEU A 110 -8.18 9.88 4.67
N ARG A 111 -9.49 10.18 4.84
CA ARG A 111 -9.93 11.24 5.75
C ARG A 111 -9.55 10.92 7.20
N CYS A 112 -9.79 9.69 7.67
CA CYS A 112 -9.41 9.28 9.02
C CYS A 112 -7.90 9.42 9.25
N ILE A 113 -7.09 8.97 8.30
CA ILE A 113 -5.63 9.11 8.40
C ILE A 113 -5.21 10.59 8.51
N CYS A 114 -5.78 11.47 7.69
CA CYS A 114 -5.49 12.89 7.78
C CYS A 114 -5.91 13.49 9.12
N VAL A 115 -7.05 13.07 9.67
CA VAL A 115 -7.52 13.48 11.00
C VAL A 115 -6.57 13.02 12.08
N ASP A 116 -6.18 11.75 12.09
CA ASP A 116 -5.27 11.18 13.09
C ASP A 116 -3.90 11.89 13.08
N HIS A 117 -3.42 12.31 11.90
CA HIS A 117 -2.19 13.09 11.78
C HIS A 117 -2.30 14.57 12.17
N VAL A 118 -3.49 15.16 12.15
CA VAL A 118 -3.72 16.53 12.64
C VAL A 118 -3.77 16.56 14.18
N PHE A 119 -4.12 15.44 14.81
CA PHE A 119 -4.26 15.32 16.27
C PHE A 119 -3.13 14.52 16.95
N ALA A 120 -2.07 14.15 16.23
CA ALA A 120 -0.88 13.45 16.72
C ALA A 120 0.35 14.37 16.76
#